data_AF-A0A354B341-F1
#
_entry.id   AF-A0A354B341-F1
#
_cell.length_a   1.000
_cell.length_b   1.000
_cell.length_c   1.000
_cell.angle_alpha   90.00
_cell.angle_beta   90.00
_cell.angle_gamma   90.00
#
_symmetry.space_group_name_H-M   'P 1'
#
loop_
_entity.id
_entity.type
_entity.pdbx_description
1 polymer ?
#
loop_
_entity_poly.entity_id
_entity_poly.type
_entity_poly.pdbx_seq_one_letter_code
_entity_poly.pdbx_strand_id
1 'polypeptide(L)'
;LTVATHLLGSRHLPDLRGAILILEDVGEAPYRIERLLTHWRLCGALQQLAAIGFGSFSGCDDDDDPEAAQELAAGRRFSLEQVLRERSADLAIPVLAGLPVGHLAGNAALPLGVMARLDANAGSLELLDPLPAGR
;
A
#
# COMPACT_ATOMS: atom_id res chain seq x y z
N LEU A 1 6.53 1.36 1.55
CA LEU A 1 6.03 0.23 2.37
C LEU A 1 7.17 -0.29 3.25
N THR A 2 8.36 -0.45 2.67
CA THR A 2 9.60 -0.84 3.35
C THR A 2 9.88 0.00 4.60
N VAL A 3 9.88 1.33 4.50
CA VAL A 3 10.12 2.22 5.66
C VAL A 3 9.10 1.98 6.78
N ALA A 4 7.80 1.97 6.45
CA ALA A 4 6.74 1.77 7.42
C ALA A 4 6.84 0.38 8.10
N THR A 5 7.24 -0.65 7.35
CA THR A 5 7.43 -2.02 7.89
C THR A 5 8.50 -2.05 8.99
N HIS A 6 9.56 -1.24 8.87
CA HIS A 6 10.62 -1.16 9.89
C HIS A 6 10.16 -0.46 11.18
N LEU A 7 8.98 0.16 11.20
CA LEU A 7 8.39 0.73 12.41
C LEU A 7 7.60 -0.31 13.22
N LEU A 8 7.22 -1.44 12.62
CA LEU A 8 6.42 -2.46 13.29
C LEU A 8 7.10 -2.96 14.58
N GLY A 9 6.35 -3.01 15.67
CA GLY A 9 6.86 -3.39 16.99
C GLY A 9 7.67 -2.30 17.71
N SER A 10 7.91 -1.15 17.09
CA SER A 10 8.57 0.00 17.73
C SER A 10 7.57 1.00 18.32
N ARG A 11 8.04 1.85 19.24
CA ARG A 11 7.26 3.00 19.77
C ARG A 11 6.96 4.08 18.72
N HIS A 12 7.53 3.98 17.53
CA HIS A 12 7.41 4.97 16.47
C HIS A 12 6.29 4.63 15.48
N LEU A 13 5.69 3.44 15.58
CA LEU A 13 4.49 3.12 14.83
C LEU A 13 3.29 3.90 15.42
N PRO A 14 2.56 4.69 14.61
CA PRO A 14 1.36 5.36 15.09
C PRO A 14 0.25 4.35 15.44
N ASP A 15 -0.76 4.82 16.17
CA ASP A 15 -1.98 4.03 16.34
C ASP A 15 -2.70 3.87 15.00
N LEU A 16 -2.98 2.62 14.62
CA LEU A 16 -3.58 2.27 13.33
C LEU A 16 -5.07 1.94 13.44
N ARG A 17 -5.63 1.91 14.66
CA ARG A 17 -7.06 1.60 14.86
C ARG A 17 -7.95 2.61 14.14
N GLY A 18 -8.72 2.12 13.17
CA GLY A 18 -9.59 2.94 12.34
C GLY A 18 -8.85 3.85 11.33
N ALA A 19 -7.55 3.66 11.14
CA ALA A 19 -6.76 4.47 10.21
C ALA A 19 -7.01 4.06 8.75
N ILE A 20 -6.83 5.02 7.83
CA ILE A 20 -6.65 4.75 6.41
C ILE A 20 -5.15 4.64 6.16
N LEU A 21 -4.67 3.45 5.83
CA LEU A 21 -3.25 3.22 5.57
C LEU A 21 -2.95 3.36 4.08
N ILE A 22 -2.06 4.28 3.70
CA ILE A 22 -1.59 4.43 2.33
C ILE A 22 -0.19 3.83 2.20
N LEU A 23 0.00 2.91 1.26
CA LEU A 23 1.26 2.21 1.00
C LEU A 23 1.69 2.38 -0.46
N GLU A 24 2.95 2.68 -0.66
CA GLU A 24 3.63 2.80 -1.96
C GLU A 24 5.04 2.22 -1.81
N ASP A 25 5.77 1.91 -2.89
CA ASP A 25 7.18 1.52 -2.78
C ASP A 25 7.93 1.73 -4.12
N VAL A 26 9.25 1.52 -4.12
CA VAL A 26 10.08 1.65 -5.33
C VAL A 26 11.17 0.58 -5.38
N GLY A 27 11.29 -0.09 -6.53
CA GLY A 27 12.37 -1.05 -6.82
C GLY A 27 12.31 -2.35 -6.01
N GLU A 28 11.18 -2.65 -5.38
CA GLU A 28 11.00 -3.87 -4.59
C GLU A 28 10.24 -4.92 -5.40
N ALA A 29 10.89 -6.03 -5.71
CA ALA A 29 10.29 -7.14 -6.46
C ALA A 29 9.03 -7.71 -5.74
N PRO A 30 8.07 -8.33 -6.47
CA PRO A 30 6.78 -8.75 -5.91
C PRO A 30 6.88 -9.65 -4.67
N TYR A 31 7.84 -10.59 -4.65
CA TYR A 31 8.04 -11.47 -3.48
C TYR A 31 8.51 -10.72 -2.22
N ARG A 32 9.15 -9.56 -2.37
CA ARG A 32 9.55 -8.72 -1.24
C ARG A 32 8.35 -7.95 -0.71
N ILE A 33 7.53 -7.39 -1.60
CA ILE A 33 6.26 -6.76 -1.24
C ILE A 33 5.35 -7.76 -0.50
N GLU A 34 5.24 -9.00 -1.02
CA GLU A 34 4.50 -10.09 -0.37
C GLU A 34 5.02 -10.32 1.05
N ARG A 35 6.33 -10.50 1.22
CA ARG A 35 6.96 -10.74 2.53
C ARG A 35 6.68 -9.59 3.51
N LEU A 36 6.75 -8.34 3.04
CA LEU A 36 6.46 -7.17 3.87
C LEU A 36 4.98 -7.15 4.28
N LEU A 37 4.04 -7.27 3.35
CA LEU A 37 2.61 -7.29 3.65
C LEU A 37 2.23 -8.48 4.53
N THR A 38 2.85 -9.64 4.34
CA THR A 38 2.67 -10.80 5.22
C THR A 38 3.15 -10.49 6.65
N HIS A 39 4.24 -9.74 6.86
CA HIS A 39 4.63 -9.26 8.19
C HIS A 39 3.53 -8.38 8.81
N TRP A 40 3.03 -7.39 8.07
CA TRP A 40 1.93 -6.51 8.53
C TRP A 40 0.68 -7.31 8.95
N ARG A 41 0.38 -8.39 8.24
CA ARG A 41 -0.73 -9.30 8.58
C ARG A 41 -0.46 -10.10 9.84
N LEU A 42 0.74 -10.67 9.97
CA LEU A 42 1.12 -11.51 11.11
C LEU A 42 1.20 -10.73 12.42
N CYS A 43 1.56 -9.44 12.38
CA CYS A 43 1.55 -8.58 13.57
C CYS A 43 0.16 -8.00 13.89
N GLY A 44 -0.87 -8.31 13.10
CA GLY A 44 -2.23 -7.86 13.33
C GLY A 44 -2.49 -6.39 12.96
N ALA A 45 -1.56 -5.73 12.26
CA ALA A 45 -1.65 -4.29 11.98
C ALA A 45 -2.72 -3.97 10.93
N LEU A 46 -2.89 -4.81 9.90
CA LEU A 46 -3.86 -4.55 8.83
C LEU A 46 -5.31 -4.73 9.28
N GLN A 47 -5.57 -5.61 10.24
CA GLN A 47 -6.90 -5.95 10.74
C GLN A 47 -7.54 -4.84 11.58
N GLN A 48 -6.76 -3.83 11.94
CA GLN A 48 -7.21 -2.69 12.75
C GLN A 48 -7.64 -1.49 11.88
N LEU A 49 -7.36 -1.53 10.58
CA LEU A 49 -7.56 -0.41 9.65
C LEU A 49 -9.03 -0.20 9.32
N ALA A 50 -9.39 1.04 8.94
CA ALA A 50 -10.68 1.35 8.33
C ALA A 50 -10.65 1.17 6.80
N ALA A 51 -9.51 1.39 6.16
CA ALA A 51 -9.29 1.18 4.74
C ALA A 51 -7.79 1.10 4.42
N ILE A 52 -7.46 0.58 3.23
CA ILE A 52 -6.10 0.58 2.69
C ILE A 52 -6.08 1.17 1.27
N GLY A 53 -5.09 2.02 1.03
CA GLY A 53 -4.81 2.60 -0.29
C GLY A 53 -3.43 2.18 -0.78
N PHE A 54 -3.35 1.76 -2.03
CA PHE A 54 -2.10 1.48 -2.72
C PHE A 54 -1.80 2.62 -3.69
N GLY A 55 -0.68 3.29 -3.45
CA GLY A 55 -0.10 4.28 -4.34
C GLY A 55 0.64 3.63 -5.51
N SER A 56 1.61 4.36 -6.03
CA SER A 56 2.51 3.86 -7.07
C SER A 56 3.57 2.93 -6.50
N PHE A 57 3.79 1.81 -7.18
CA PHE A 57 4.84 0.85 -6.88
C PHE A 57 5.82 0.82 -8.06
N SER A 58 6.76 1.76 -8.05
CA SER A 58 7.56 2.07 -9.24
C SER A 58 8.69 1.06 -9.42
N GLY A 59 8.73 0.35 -10.56
CA GLY A 59 9.74 -0.70 -10.80
C GLY A 59 9.63 -1.87 -9.81
N CYS A 60 8.41 -2.17 -9.34
CA CYS A 60 8.14 -3.23 -8.36
C CYS A 60 7.49 -4.47 -8.98
N ASP A 61 7.21 -4.45 -10.28
CA ASP A 61 6.85 -5.61 -11.06
C ASP A 61 7.96 -5.75 -12.12
N ASP A 62 8.71 -6.85 -12.07
CA ASP A 62 9.88 -7.09 -12.95
C ASP A 62 9.47 -7.30 -14.43
N ASP A 63 8.60 -6.43 -14.96
CA ASP A 63 7.92 -6.59 -16.24
C ASP A 63 8.88 -6.47 -17.44
N ASP A 64 9.99 -5.75 -17.27
CA ASP A 64 11.04 -5.61 -18.28
C ASP A 64 12.04 -6.79 -18.29
N ASP A 65 11.89 -7.77 -17.40
CA ASP A 65 12.71 -8.98 -17.34
C ASP A 65 12.04 -10.15 -18.10
N PRO A 66 12.62 -10.62 -19.24
CA PRO A 66 12.04 -11.71 -20.03
C PRO A 66 11.91 -13.03 -19.28
N GLU A 67 12.82 -13.33 -18.34
CA GLU A 67 12.75 -14.53 -17.52
C GLU A 67 11.55 -14.42 -16.58
N ALA A 68 11.42 -13.27 -15.92
CA ALA A 68 10.32 -12.97 -15.02
C ALA A 68 8.96 -12.99 -15.75
N ALA A 69 8.88 -12.53 -17.00
CA ALA A 69 7.67 -12.65 -17.82
C ALA A 69 7.31 -14.12 -18.11
N GLN A 70 8.29 -14.97 -18.41
CA GLN A 70 8.07 -16.41 -18.63
C GLN A 70 7.66 -17.13 -17.34
N GLU A 71 8.25 -16.79 -16.20
CA GLU A 71 7.86 -17.36 -14.91
C GLU A 71 6.42 -17.00 -14.54
N LEU A 72 6.00 -15.76 -14.82
CA LEU A 72 4.63 -15.30 -14.58
C LEU A 72 3.65 -16.07 -15.48
N ALA A 73 3.95 -16.22 -16.76
CA ALA A 73 3.15 -17.00 -17.70
C ALA A 73 3.07 -18.49 -17.33
N ALA A 74 4.14 -19.03 -16.74
CA ALA A 74 4.19 -20.40 -16.23
C ALA A 74 3.54 -20.58 -14.84
N GLY A 75 3.04 -19.50 -14.22
CA GLY A 75 2.46 -19.54 -12.86
C GLY A 75 3.48 -19.83 -11.76
N ARG A 76 4.77 -19.60 -12.00
CA ARG A 76 5.87 -19.84 -11.05
C ARG A 76 6.23 -18.60 -10.21
N ARG A 77 5.67 -17.44 -10.56
CA ARG A 77 5.72 -16.21 -9.74
C ARG A 77 4.39 -15.47 -9.80
N PHE A 78 4.25 -14.49 -8.92
CA PHE A 78 3.11 -13.58 -8.86
C PHE A 78 3.50 -12.20 -9.37
N SER A 79 2.59 -11.54 -10.07
CA SER A 79 2.69 -10.11 -10.35
C SER A 79 2.48 -9.30 -9.07
N LEU A 80 2.90 -8.04 -9.08
CA LEU A 80 2.63 -7.12 -7.99
C LEU A 80 1.12 -7.01 -7.73
N GLU A 81 0.30 -6.88 -8.77
CA GLU A 81 -1.16 -6.77 -8.63
C GLU A 81 -1.76 -7.99 -7.92
N GLN A 82 -1.30 -9.20 -8.28
CA GLN A 82 -1.71 -10.43 -7.61
C GLN A 82 -1.35 -10.39 -6.12
N VAL A 83 -0.12 -10.01 -5.79
CA VAL A 83 0.35 -9.89 -4.40
C VAL A 83 -0.51 -8.90 -3.62
N LEU A 84 -0.68 -7.66 -4.10
CA LEU A 84 -1.45 -6.64 -3.40
C LEU A 84 -2.89 -7.11 -3.15
N ARG A 85 -3.55 -7.64 -4.19
CA ARG A 85 -4.92 -8.15 -4.11
C ARG A 85 -5.05 -9.30 -3.11
N GLU A 86 -4.19 -10.30 -3.21
CA GLU A 86 -4.28 -11.49 -2.34
C GLU A 86 -3.96 -11.15 -0.88
N ARG A 87 -3.01 -10.24 -0.63
CA ARG A 87 -2.64 -9.85 0.74
C ARG A 87 -3.66 -8.91 1.39
N SER A 88 -4.61 -8.35 0.64
CA SER A 88 -5.68 -7.50 1.18
C SER A 88 -7.10 -8.11 1.11
N ALA A 89 -7.30 -9.21 0.37
CA ALA A 89 -8.63 -9.71 -0.02
C ALA A 89 -9.57 -10.05 1.16
N ASP A 90 -9.03 -10.54 2.28
CA ASP A 90 -9.80 -11.04 3.41
C ASP A 90 -9.93 -10.04 4.57
N LEU A 91 -9.45 -8.80 4.39
CA LEU A 91 -9.49 -7.77 5.44
C LEU A 91 -10.89 -7.20 5.68
N ALA A 92 -11.85 -7.44 4.77
CA ALA A 92 -13.22 -6.92 4.83
C ALA A 92 -13.31 -5.38 5.00
N ILE A 93 -12.31 -4.66 4.50
CA ILE A 93 -12.23 -3.20 4.46
C ILE A 93 -12.10 -2.71 3.00
N PRO A 94 -12.45 -1.45 2.70
CA PRO A 94 -12.18 -0.85 1.41
C PRO A 94 -10.69 -0.90 1.04
N VAL A 95 -10.41 -1.34 -0.19
CA VAL A 95 -9.08 -1.39 -0.78
C VAL A 95 -9.12 -0.59 -2.07
N LEU A 96 -8.27 0.43 -2.21
CA LEU A 96 -8.17 1.24 -3.43
C LEU A 96 -6.74 1.23 -3.93
N ALA A 97 -6.51 0.87 -5.18
CA ALA A 97 -5.21 0.97 -5.84
C ALA A 97 -5.18 2.11 -6.85
N GLY A 98 -3.97 2.52 -7.24
CA GLY A 98 -3.77 3.58 -8.25
C GLY A 98 -3.89 5.00 -7.70
N LEU A 99 -3.72 5.18 -6.39
CA LEU A 99 -3.62 6.53 -5.82
C LEU A 99 -2.38 7.24 -6.38
N PRO A 100 -2.46 8.56 -6.66
CA PRO A 100 -1.34 9.33 -7.21
C PRO A 100 -0.32 9.70 -6.12
N VAL A 101 0.13 8.71 -5.33
CA VAL A 101 1.08 8.88 -4.22
C VAL A 101 2.26 7.93 -4.44
N GLY A 102 3.49 8.42 -4.31
CA GLY A 102 4.72 7.62 -4.39
C GLY A 102 5.79 8.26 -5.28
N HIS A 103 6.53 7.45 -6.04
CA HIS A 103 7.77 7.89 -6.71
C HIS A 103 7.61 8.34 -8.17
N LEU A 104 6.37 8.42 -8.69
CA LEU A 104 6.09 8.87 -10.05
C LEU A 104 5.82 10.39 -10.13
N ALA A 105 5.90 10.94 -11.34
CA ALA A 105 5.47 12.31 -11.61
C ALA A 105 3.98 12.48 -11.28
N GLY A 106 3.61 13.65 -10.73
CA GLY A 106 2.25 13.89 -10.24
C GLY A 106 1.99 13.36 -8.82
N ASN A 107 3.05 13.10 -8.04
CA ASN A 107 2.95 12.70 -6.63
C ASN A 107 2.18 13.76 -5.81
N ALA A 108 0.99 13.40 -5.37
CA ALA A 108 0.12 14.23 -4.55
C ALA A 108 0.66 14.30 -3.11
N ALA A 109 0.67 15.51 -2.55
CA ALA A 109 1.01 15.71 -1.15
C ALA A 109 -0.10 15.13 -0.26
N LEU A 110 0.22 14.07 0.48
CA LEU A 110 -0.70 13.45 1.42
C LEU A 110 -0.37 13.90 2.86
N PRO A 111 -1.18 14.76 3.49
CA PRO A 111 -1.03 15.06 4.91
C PRO A 111 -1.27 13.79 5.76
N LEU A 112 -0.40 13.56 6.74
CA LEU A 112 -0.52 12.42 7.65
C LEU A 112 -1.25 12.84 8.93
N GLY A 113 -2.10 11.96 9.45
CA GLY A 113 -2.81 12.15 10.72
C GLY A 113 -4.03 13.07 10.65
N VAL A 114 -4.53 13.39 9.45
CA VAL A 114 -5.77 14.14 9.24
C VAL A 114 -6.94 13.21 8.95
N MET A 115 -8.18 13.65 9.21
CA MET A 115 -9.35 12.86 8.85
C MET A 115 -9.53 12.82 7.33
N ALA A 116 -9.80 11.62 6.82
CA ALA A 116 -10.03 11.37 5.41
C ALA A 116 -11.12 10.32 5.22
N ARG A 117 -11.68 10.30 4.00
CA ARG A 117 -12.64 9.30 3.53
C ARG A 117 -12.06 8.63 2.29
N LEU A 118 -12.01 7.29 2.30
CA LEU A 118 -11.64 6.49 1.14
C LEU A 118 -12.89 5.76 0.64
N ASP A 119 -13.21 5.94 -0.64
CA ASP A 119 -14.31 5.25 -1.33
C ASP A 119 -13.74 4.42 -2.47
N ALA A 120 -13.64 3.10 -2.26
CA ALA A 120 -13.08 2.18 -3.24
C ALA A 120 -14.01 1.97 -4.46
N ASN A 121 -15.32 2.22 -4.32
CA ASN A 121 -16.25 2.12 -5.44
C ASN A 121 -16.18 3.36 -6.34
N ALA A 122 -16.06 4.54 -5.74
CA ALA A 122 -15.87 5.79 -6.47
C ALA A 122 -14.41 6.03 -6.92
N GLY A 123 -13.47 5.27 -6.37
CA GLY A 123 -12.04 5.42 -6.65
C GLY A 123 -11.44 6.70 -6.06
N SER A 124 -11.94 7.18 -4.91
CA SER A 124 -11.54 8.46 -4.33
C SER A 124 -10.94 8.35 -2.93
N LEU A 125 -10.01 9.26 -2.63
CA LEU A 125 -9.51 9.56 -1.30
C LEU A 125 -9.68 11.07 -1.07
N GLU A 126 -10.46 11.43 -0.08
CA GLU A 126 -10.83 12.82 0.21
C GLU A 126 -10.39 13.21 1.62
N LEU A 127 -9.74 14.37 1.76
CA LEU A 127 -9.44 14.95 3.06
C LEU A 127 -10.72 15.63 3.59
N LEU A 128 -11.10 15.30 4.83
CA LEU A 128 -12.30 15.84 5.46
C LEU A 128 -11.99 17.10 6.29
N ASP A 129 -10.76 17.19 6.80
CA ASP A 129 -10.29 18.38 7.49
C ASP A 129 -9.58 19.33 6.51
N PRO A 130 -9.74 20.67 6.67
CA PRO A 130 -8.88 21.60 5.97
C PRO A 130 -7.43 21.33 6.39
N LEU A 131 -6.52 21.25 5.40
CA LEU A 131 -5.08 21.13 5.64
C LEU A 131 -4.67 22.11 6.75
N PRO A 132 -3.98 21.67 7.82
CA PRO A 132 -3.47 22.62 8.80
C PRO A 132 -2.60 23.63 8.04
N ALA A 133 -2.95 24.92 8.17
CA ALA A 133 -2.18 26.00 7.55
C ALA A 133 -0.71 25.81 7.93
N GLY A 134 0.16 25.78 6.91
CA GLY A 134 1.53 25.30 6.99
C GLY A 134 2.26 25.67 8.29
N ARG A 135 2.89 24.66 8.89
CA ARG A 135 3.95 24.86 9.88
C ARG A 135 5.29 24.92 9.19
#